data_AF-A0A7W6CJK1-F1
#
_entry.id   AF-A0A7W6CJK1-F1
#
_cell.length_a   1.000
_cell.length_b   1.000
_cell.length_c   1.000
_cell.angle_alpha   90.00
_cell.angle_beta   90.00
_cell.angle_gamma   90.00
#
_symmetry.space_group_name_H-M   'P 1'
#
loop_
_entity.id
_entity.type
_entity.pdbx_description
1 polymer ?
#
loop_
_entity_poly.entity_id
_entity_poly.type
_entity_poly.pdbx_seq_one_letter_code
_entity_poly.pdbx_strand_id
1 'polypeptide(L)' 'MRLILHTAAYWLMWRLRQAIPKTTTLATAEFATLRLRLLKVAARVIETASRIRVAFASACPDANAFRAIAAAFKPAPT' A
#
# COMPACT_ATOMS: atom_id res chain seq x y z
N MET A 1 -1.35 -4.66 -24.52
CA MET A 1 -1.78 -4.05 -23.24
C MET A 1 -1.03 -4.57 -22.00
N ARG A 2 -0.55 -5.83 -21.97
CA ARG A 2 0.18 -6.40 -20.81
C ARG A 2 1.40 -5.58 -20.38
N LEU A 3 2.17 -5.06 -21.33
CA LEU A 3 3.37 -4.27 -21.04
C LEU A 3 3.03 -2.97 -20.27
N ILE A 4 2.01 -2.24 -20.71
CA ILE A 4 1.60 -0.97 -20.08
C ILE A 4 1.12 -1.19 -18.64
N LEU A 5 0.25 -2.19 -18.41
CA LEU A 5 -0.27 -2.47 -17.07
C LEU A 5 0.84 -2.95 -16.13
N HIS A 6 1.79 -3.75 -16.64
CA HIS A 6 2.94 -4.19 -15.87
C HIS A 6 3.83 -3.01 -15.47
N THR A 7 4.09 -2.08 -16.40
CA THR A 7 4.83 -0.85 -16.10
C THR A 7 4.09 -0.01 -15.06
N ALA A 8 2.78 0.19 -15.19
CA ALA A 8 1.99 0.92 -14.21
C ALA A 8 2.05 0.27 -12.81
N ALA A 9 1.94 -1.06 -12.74
CA ALA A 9 2.09 -1.80 -11.49
C ALA A 9 3.50 -1.65 -10.88
N TYR A 10 4.53 -1.65 -11.72
CA TYR A 10 5.91 -1.37 -11.28
C TYR A 10 6.04 0.03 -10.69
N TRP A 11 5.51 1.07 -11.35
CA TRP A 11 5.51 2.43 -10.84
C TRP A 11 4.74 2.58 -9.53
N LEU A 12 3.60 1.90 -9.40
CA LEU A 12 2.82 1.86 -8.17
C LEU A 12 3.65 1.25 -7.02
N MET A 13 4.24 0.07 -7.25
CA MET A 13 5.07 -0.60 -6.24
C MET A 13 6.32 0.23 -5.89
N TRP A 14 6.92 0.90 -6.87
CA TRP A 14 8.04 1.81 -6.67
C TRP A 14 7.64 2.98 -5.77
N ARG A 15 6.54 3.68 -6.07
CA ARG A 15 6.06 4.78 -5.23
C ARG A 15 5.68 4.32 -3.83
N LEU A 16 5.04 3.16 -3.71
CA LEU A 16 4.67 2.58 -2.44
C LEU A 16 5.91 2.33 -1.57
N ARG A 17 7.00 1.80 -2.15
CA ARG A 17 8.28 1.62 -1.47
C ARG A 17 8.87 2.94 -0.97
N GLN A 18 8.80 4.01 -1.76
CA GLN A 18 9.31 5.33 -1.36
C GLN A 18 8.51 5.95 -0.20
N ALA A 19 7.23 5.60 -0.07
CA ALA A 19 6.35 6.08 1.00
C ALA A 19 6.47 5.27 2.31
N ILE A 20 7.12 4.09 2.29
CA ILE A 20 7.30 3.28 3.49
C ILE A 20 8.30 3.97 4.43
N PRO A 21 7.95 4.15 5.72
CA PRO A 21 8.89 4.69 6.70
C PRO A 21 10.14 3.82 6.80
N LYS A 22 11.31 4.44 6.75
CA LYS A 22 12.63 3.76 6.89
C LYS A 22 12.78 3.01 8.22
N THR A 23 11.97 3.35 9.22
CA THR A 23 11.92 2.72 10.54
C THR A 23 11.24 1.34 10.53
N THR A 24 10.51 0.99 9.46
CA THR A 24 9.83 -0.30 9.35
C THR A 24 10.74 -1.31 8.63
N THR A 25 10.73 -2.57 9.06
CA THR A 25 11.45 -3.68 8.41
C THR A 25 11.05 -3.91 6.95
N LEU A 26 9.94 -3.31 6.51
CA LEU A 26 9.47 -3.30 5.12
C LEU A 26 10.27 -2.37 4.20
N ALA A 27 11.03 -1.40 4.73
CA ALA A 27 11.77 -0.46 3.89
C ALA A 27 12.88 -1.13 3.05
N THR A 28 13.48 -2.20 3.58
CA THR A 28 14.52 -3.00 2.94
C THR A 28 13.99 -4.30 2.32
N ALA A 29 12.68 -4.57 2.44
CA ALA A 29 12.08 -5.80 1.95
C ALA A 29 12.04 -5.88 0.41
N GLU A 30 12.08 -7.09 -0.12
CA GLU A 30 11.98 -7.34 -1.55
C GLU A 30 10.58 -6.96 -2.07
N PHE A 31 10.48 -6.60 -3.36
CA PHE A 31 9.21 -6.33 -4.02
C PHE A 31 8.21 -7.50 -3.91
N ALA A 32 8.68 -8.75 -3.95
CA ALA A 32 7.82 -9.91 -3.72
C ALA A 32 7.20 -9.91 -2.31
N THR A 33 8.00 -9.60 -1.28
CA THR A 33 7.56 -9.49 0.10
C THR A 33 6.60 -8.32 0.30
N LEU A 34 6.89 -7.16 -0.27
CA LEU A 34 6.01 -5.99 -0.25
C LEU A 34 4.66 -6.32 -0.89
N ARG A 35 4.67 -7.00 -2.05
CA ARG A 35 3.43 -7.42 -2.70
C ARG A 35 2.61 -8.35 -1.82
N LEU A 36 3.23 -9.33 -1.15
CA LEU A 36 2.50 -10.25 -0.27
C LEU A 36 1.92 -9.55 0.95
N ARG A 37 2.70 -8.69 1.62
CA ARG A 37 2.30 -8.06 2.88
C ARG A 37 1.39 -6.84 2.71
N LEU A 38 1.52 -6.10 1.61
CA LEU A 38 0.79 -4.84 1.40
C LEU A 38 -0.34 -4.96 0.39
N LEU A 39 -0.16 -5.74 -0.67
CA LEU A 39 -1.15 -5.85 -1.76
C LEU A 39 -1.97 -7.14 -1.70
N LYS A 40 -1.39 -8.23 -1.18
CA LYS A 40 -2.06 -9.54 -1.07
C LYS A 40 -2.47 -9.88 0.37
N VAL A 41 -2.72 -8.85 1.17
CA VAL A 41 -3.24 -9.01 2.53
C VAL A 41 -4.76 -9.15 2.50
N ALA A 42 -5.31 -9.95 3.42
CA ALA A 42 -6.74 -10.03 3.62
C ALA A 42 -7.24 -8.74 4.32
N ALA A 43 -8.17 -8.04 3.67
CA ALA A 43 -8.82 -6.85 4.21
C ALA A 43 -10.26 -6.77 3.70
N ARG A 44 -11.13 -6.11 4.45
CA ARG A 44 -12.47 -5.77 4.00
C ARG A 44 -12.38 -4.48 3.17
N VAL A 45 -12.66 -4.59 1.88
CA VAL A 45 -12.73 -3.45 0.96
C VAL A 45 -14.19 -3.01 0.83
N ILE A 46 -14.44 -1.72 1.05
CA ILE A 46 -15.75 -1.09 0.89
C ILE A 46 -15.58 0.01 -0.15
N GLU A 47 -16.18 -0.21 -1.32
CA GLU A 47 -16.12 0.72 -2.44
C GLU A 47 -17.39 1.58 -2.46
N THR A 48 -17.21 2.88 -2.63
CA THR A 48 -18.28 3.87 -2.78
C THR A 48 -17.99 4.71 -4.03
N ALA A 49 -18.96 5.48 -4.51
CA ALA A 49 -18.81 6.29 -5.72
C ALA A 49 -17.59 7.24 -5.72
N SER A 50 -17.13 7.67 -4.54
CA SER A 50 -16.02 8.63 -4.41
C SER A 50 -14.83 8.11 -3.61
N ARG A 51 -14.95 6.96 -2.93
CA ARG A 51 -13.93 6.49 -1.97
C ARG A 51 -13.85 4.97 -1.89
N ILE A 52 -12.64 4.48 -1.67
CA ILE A 52 -12.37 3.10 -1.28
C ILE A 52 -11.93 3.12 0.19
N ARG A 53 -12.64 2.38 1.04
CA ARG A 53 -12.29 2.20 2.46
C ARG A 53 -11.77 0.79 2.64
N VAL A 54 -10.58 0.66 3.20
CA VAL A 54 -9.95 -0.64 3.47
C VAL A 54 -9.86 -0.82 4.99
N ALA A 55 -10.51 -1.86 5.51
CA ALA A 55 -10.45 -2.22 6.91
C ALA A 55 -9.65 -3.52 7.09
N PHE A 56 -8.64 -3.47 7.96
CA PHE A 56 -7.78 -4.60 8.28
C PHE A 56 -8.23 -5.29 9.57
N ALA A 57 -7.78 -6.54 9.79
CA ALA A 57 -7.95 -7.22 11.06
C ALA A 57 -7.31 -6.40 12.21
N SER A 58 -7.89 -6.47 13.41
CA SER A 58 -7.36 -5.77 14.60
C SER A 58 -5.92 -6.18 14.93
N ALA A 59 -5.59 -7.46 14.69
CA ALA A 59 -4.26 -8.03 14.89
C ALA A 59 -3.35 -7.94 13.64
N CYS A 60 -3.63 -7.04 12.68
CA CYS A 60 -2.80 -6.90 11.48
C CYS A 60 -1.36 -6.48 11.86
N PRO A 61 -0.33 -7.27 11.51
CA PRO A 61 1.04 -7.02 11.94
C PRO A 61 1.62 -5.72 11.37
N ASP A 62 1.22 -5.34 10.16
CA ASP A 62 1.75 -4.19 9.42
C ASP A 62 0.84 -2.95 9.53
N ALA A 63 -0.09 -2.90 10.50
CA ALA A 63 -1.07 -1.81 10.63
C ALA A 63 -0.44 -0.40 10.70
N ASN A 64 0.70 -0.26 11.37
CA ASN A 64 1.42 1.01 11.46
C ASN A 64 2.01 1.44 10.11
N ALA A 65 2.51 0.48 9.32
CA ALA A 65 3.00 0.74 7.98
C ALA A 65 1.86 1.22 7.07
N PHE A 66 0.70 0.57 7.12
CA PHE A 66 -0.48 1.01 6.36
C PHE A 66 -0.93 2.43 6.72
N ARG A 67 -0.94 2.79 8.01
CA ARG A 67 -1.29 4.15 8.45
C ARG A 67 -0.29 5.19 7.93
N ALA A 68 1.01 4.89 8.01
CA ALA A 68 2.05 5.79 7.55
C ALA A 68 2.00 6.00 6.03
N ILE A 69 1.81 4.93 5.26
CA ILE A 69 1.62 4.99 3.81
C ILE A 69 0.38 5.83 3.49
N ALA A 70 -0.75 5.57 4.14
CA ALA A 70 -1.99 6.32 3.92
C ALA A 70 -1.82 7.82 4.23
N ALA A 71 -1.04 8.16 5.26
CA ALA A 71 -0.71 9.55 5.57
C ALA A 71 0.17 10.19 4.48
N ALA A 72 1.16 9.46 3.95
CA ALA A 72 2.04 9.94 2.89
C ALA A 72 1.32 10.19 1.54
N PHE A 73 0.26 9.42 1.26
CA PHE A 73 -0.57 9.59 0.06
C PHE A 73 -1.79 10.48 0.27
N LYS A 74 -1.98 11.05 1.47
CA LYS A 74 -3.09 11.96 1.73
C LYS A 74 -2.91 13.23 0.86
N PRO A 75 -3.87 13.57 0.00
CA PRO A 75 -3.80 14.82 -0.76
C PRO A 75 -3.76 16.00 0.20
N ALA A 76 -3.04 17.07 -0.16
CA ALA A 76 -3.01 18.30 0.61
C ALA A 76 -4.44 18.80 0.84
N PRO A 77 -4.77 19.33 2.03
CA PRO A 77 -6.09 19.88 2.28
C PRO A 77 -6.34 21.02 1.29
N THR A 78 -7.40 20.88 0.49
CA THR A 78 -7.93 21.90 -0.41
C THR A 78 -8.70 22.96 0.35
#